data_AF-A0AA39IDV8-F1
#
_entry.id   AF-A0AA39IDV8-F1
#
_cell.length_a   1.000
_cell.length_b   1.000
_cell.length_c   1.000
_cell.angle_alpha   90.00
_cell.angle_beta   90.00
_cell.angle_gamma   90.00
#
_symmetry.space_group_name_H-M   'P 1'
#
loop_
_entity.id
_entity.type
_entity.pdbx_description
1 polymer ?
#
loop_
_entity_poly.entity_id
_entity_poly.type
_entity_poly.pdbx_seq_one_letter_code
_entity_poly.pdbx_strand_id
1 'polypeptide(L)'
;MGHKKIVVITPVWVDVNAWKYDDQFKKRSKKRNKTSIVEQESRKIGIERRPFVTTKCFMQRHHLQSMEEERLKRAEVHKQRRRLVKIGKPKKENPSHTVDRWLSYRHLHEVAVWKLRNQRYLDKLRFFLRILRTTEGTSPTCDPRLHLLIDLPDLKLVGNRRPEEGEIDRGTAHLEVLDIEKTTEKVAVLWVCFEEEDVHRASIDILKLPPQRVSFCPSSSAVTTLSKRIWWKHDDYGIDIAAHRFILALPCEFSEARNGIEQAHKICRTHSLTSKCPREVSKNLNYSNPLFDSATKIREIVGVMSEACDELYNRVLDGSAVVHVSVKLFSIFIIIFHTPKEMRYLSFFLLNSMMWNFAANLIFVFIHLNPMYPAMCFRADGLIGYVDNELIAHILMAALFFCILNCCVAVGSVFHYRYIVFAFPDLTARVKPSSVFLLCTSIHLITAIPFAYFYIMWIVPYSDYPIKEELPSAGSVICFKPYGWEKNVTVDALFAVIFLSVCPSILSVILLLRSIKKKQGVMHKQLLEKQRNFLFTLLSIASIPTFVGGIPLMIAVVTAIQPHLPYAREICMISIVLITNHGSLYAIVLILAIRPYRSAAQLVLLSLPSRKVHQKVFVIRP
;
A
#
# COMPACT_ATOMS: atom_id res chain seq x y z
N MET A 1 -14.50 -62.20 20.04
CA MET A 1 -14.69 -60.73 20.12
C MET A 1 -13.52 -60.06 19.41
N GLY A 2 -13.76 -59.50 18.22
CA GLY A 2 -12.69 -59.03 17.31
C GLY A 2 -12.36 -57.55 17.50
N HIS A 3 -11.09 -57.25 17.80
CA HIS A 3 -10.57 -55.88 17.82
C HIS A 3 -10.52 -55.29 16.40
N LYS A 4 -11.39 -54.30 16.14
CA LYS A 4 -11.28 -53.42 14.96
C LYS A 4 -10.07 -52.50 15.14
N LYS A 5 -9.03 -52.72 14.33
CA LYS A 5 -7.96 -51.74 14.10
C LYS A 5 -8.55 -50.51 13.41
N ILE A 6 -8.54 -49.37 14.09
CA ILE A 6 -8.78 -48.07 13.48
C ILE A 6 -7.55 -47.75 12.62
N VAL A 7 -7.72 -47.84 11.31
CA VAL A 7 -6.74 -47.35 10.33
C VAL A 7 -6.88 -45.83 10.30
N VAL A 8 -5.94 -45.14 10.95
CA VAL A 8 -5.79 -43.69 10.81
C VAL A 8 -5.27 -43.43 9.39
N ILE A 9 -6.18 -43.00 8.51
CA ILE A 9 -5.83 -42.47 7.20
C ILE A 9 -5.21 -41.09 7.43
N THR A 10 -3.90 -40.98 7.22
CA THR A 10 -3.22 -39.69 7.14
C THR A 10 -3.69 -38.92 5.90
N PRO A 11 -4.06 -37.64 6.01
CA PRO A 11 -4.39 -36.84 4.83
C PRO A 11 -3.09 -36.51 4.08
N VAL A 12 -2.99 -37.06 2.87
CA VAL A 12 -1.99 -36.69 1.86
C VAL A 12 -2.30 -35.28 1.36
N TRP A 13 -1.72 -34.24 1.96
CA TRP A 13 -1.65 -32.89 1.37
C TRP A 13 -0.45 -32.09 1.90
N VAL A 14 0.37 -31.60 0.96
CA VAL A 14 0.81 -30.21 0.74
C VAL A 14 1.99 -30.31 -0.23
N ASP A 15 1.70 -30.22 -1.53
CA ASP A 15 2.72 -29.98 -2.54
C ASP A 15 2.79 -28.45 -2.73
N VAL A 16 3.81 -27.82 -2.14
CA VAL A 16 4.15 -26.39 -2.35
C VAL A 16 4.44 -26.09 -3.84
N ASN A 17 4.40 -27.12 -4.70
CA ASN A 17 4.55 -27.04 -6.15
C ASN A 17 3.23 -27.11 -6.94
N ALA A 18 2.08 -26.64 -6.42
CA ALA A 18 0.82 -26.61 -7.19
C ALA A 18 0.96 -26.00 -8.62
N TRP A 19 1.89 -25.06 -8.81
CA TRP A 19 2.30 -24.46 -10.09
C TRP A 19 2.92 -25.44 -11.10
N LYS A 20 3.46 -26.57 -10.62
CA LYS A 20 4.04 -27.65 -11.42
C LYS A 20 2.97 -28.47 -12.15
N TYR A 21 1.73 -28.41 -11.69
CA TYR A 21 0.59 -29.05 -12.34
C TYR A 21 0.02 -28.23 -13.52
N ASP A 22 0.22 -26.91 -13.57
CA ASP A 22 -0.25 -26.06 -14.69
C ASP A 22 0.53 -26.35 -16.00
N ASP A 23 1.83 -26.67 -15.90
CA ASP A 23 2.61 -27.10 -17.08
C ASP A 23 2.26 -28.52 -17.54
N GLN A 24 1.85 -29.41 -16.62
CA GLN A 24 1.32 -30.71 -17.00
C GLN A 24 -0.06 -30.59 -17.65
N PHE A 25 -0.89 -29.64 -17.21
CA PHE A 25 -2.19 -29.38 -17.81
C PHE A 25 -2.05 -28.76 -19.21
N LYS A 26 -1.11 -27.83 -19.41
CA LYS A 26 -0.77 -27.30 -20.75
C LYS A 26 -0.15 -28.36 -21.67
N LYS A 27 0.70 -29.26 -21.15
CA LYS A 27 1.22 -30.40 -21.94
C LYS A 27 0.13 -31.42 -22.28
N ARG A 28 -0.86 -31.64 -21.41
CA ARG A 28 -2.04 -32.49 -21.69
C ARG A 28 -3.01 -31.83 -22.68
N SER A 29 -3.18 -30.51 -22.61
CA SER A 29 -3.97 -29.71 -23.57
C SER A 29 -3.33 -29.71 -24.97
N LYS A 30 -2.01 -29.50 -25.09
CA LYS A 30 -1.32 -29.60 -26.39
C LYS A 30 -1.29 -31.03 -26.97
N LYS A 31 -1.37 -32.07 -26.12
CA LYS A 31 -1.51 -33.46 -26.58
C LYS A 31 -2.95 -33.81 -27.02
N ARG A 32 -3.94 -32.97 -26.70
CA ARG A 32 -5.35 -33.15 -27.08
C ARG A 32 -5.71 -32.56 -28.45
N ASN A 33 -4.81 -31.79 -29.07
CA ASN A 33 -4.95 -31.27 -30.44
C ASN A 33 -4.20 -32.08 -31.51
N LYS A 34 -3.59 -33.21 -31.14
CA LYS A 34 -3.32 -34.27 -32.11
C LYS A 34 -4.55 -35.18 -32.09
N THR A 35 -5.44 -34.98 -33.06
CA THR A 35 -6.46 -35.97 -33.44
C THR A 35 -5.80 -37.34 -33.35
N SER A 36 -6.31 -38.18 -32.44
CA SER A 36 -5.69 -39.48 -32.23
C SER A 36 -5.72 -40.25 -33.56
N ILE A 37 -4.65 -40.98 -33.86
CA ILE A 37 -4.58 -41.85 -35.06
C ILE A 37 -5.83 -42.75 -35.14
N VAL A 38 -6.39 -43.12 -33.99
CA VAL A 38 -7.66 -43.87 -33.84
C VAL A 38 -8.88 -43.09 -34.35
N GLU A 39 -8.94 -41.78 -34.16
CA GLU A 39 -10.03 -40.92 -34.63
C GLU A 39 -9.94 -40.67 -36.14
N GLN A 40 -8.72 -40.63 -36.68
CA GLN A 40 -8.45 -40.51 -38.11
C GLN A 40 -8.72 -41.82 -38.87
N GLU A 41 -8.46 -42.98 -38.26
CA GLU A 41 -8.86 -44.28 -38.81
C GLU A 41 -10.36 -44.57 -38.67
N SER A 42 -11.01 -44.16 -37.58
CA SER A 42 -12.45 -44.35 -37.42
C SER A 42 -13.30 -43.61 -38.47
N ARG A 43 -12.80 -42.49 -39.00
CA ARG A 43 -13.44 -41.78 -40.12
C ARG A 43 -13.24 -42.45 -41.48
N LYS A 44 -12.22 -43.30 -41.64
CA LYS A 44 -11.98 -44.06 -42.88
C LYS A 44 -12.87 -45.30 -43.00
N ILE A 45 -13.45 -45.78 -41.91
CA ILE A 45 -14.20 -47.06 -41.90
C ILE A 45 -15.73 -46.85 -41.89
N GLY A 46 -16.23 -45.60 -41.91
CA GLY A 46 -17.67 -45.35 -42.04
C GLY A 46 -18.51 -46.00 -40.93
N ILE A 47 -17.98 -46.12 -39.71
CA ILE A 47 -18.70 -46.74 -38.60
C ILE A 47 -19.55 -45.70 -37.89
N GLU A 48 -20.86 -45.84 -38.13
CA GLU A 48 -21.93 -45.12 -37.47
C GLU A 48 -21.87 -45.27 -35.94
N ARG A 49 -22.15 -44.17 -35.23
CA ARG A 49 -22.02 -44.03 -33.77
C ARG A 49 -22.75 -45.15 -33.03
N ARG A 50 -22.00 -46.04 -32.38
CA ARG A 50 -22.51 -46.99 -31.37
C ARG A 50 -22.21 -46.53 -29.93
N PRO A 51 -22.98 -47.01 -28.93
CA PRO A 51 -23.33 -46.25 -27.74
C PRO A 51 -22.26 -46.29 -26.63
N PHE A 52 -22.44 -45.36 -25.68
CA PHE A 52 -21.72 -45.02 -24.43
C PHE A 52 -21.06 -46.15 -23.59
N VAL A 53 -21.22 -47.43 -23.94
CA VAL A 53 -20.71 -48.59 -23.20
C VAL A 53 -19.20 -48.75 -23.37
N THR A 54 -18.63 -48.35 -24.51
CA THR A 54 -17.18 -48.50 -24.80
C THR A 54 -16.29 -47.54 -24.01
N THR A 55 -16.78 -46.33 -23.66
CA THR A 55 -16.02 -45.36 -22.87
C THR A 55 -15.79 -45.85 -21.43
N LYS A 56 -16.75 -46.57 -20.85
CA LYS A 56 -16.61 -47.14 -19.49
C LYS A 56 -15.53 -48.24 -19.46
N CYS A 57 -15.53 -49.15 -20.44
CA CYS A 57 -14.48 -50.17 -20.57
C CYS A 57 -13.09 -49.57 -20.83
N PHE A 58 -13.00 -48.48 -21.59
CA PHE A 58 -11.74 -47.78 -21.84
C PHE A 58 -11.19 -47.13 -20.55
N MET A 59 -12.04 -46.43 -19.80
CA MET A 59 -11.66 -45.83 -18.50
C MET A 59 -11.26 -46.90 -17.49
N GLN A 60 -11.93 -48.06 -17.50
CA GLN A 60 -11.62 -49.18 -16.61
C GLN A 60 -10.28 -49.84 -16.96
N ARG A 61 -9.95 -50.00 -18.26
CA ARG A 61 -8.61 -50.47 -18.68
C ARG A 61 -7.51 -49.48 -18.32
N HIS A 62 -7.74 -48.19 -18.50
CA HIS A 62 -6.75 -47.17 -18.14
C HIS A 62 -6.52 -47.12 -16.61
N HIS A 63 -7.58 -47.32 -15.82
CA HIS A 63 -7.44 -47.40 -14.36
C HIS A 63 -6.66 -48.66 -13.93
N LEU A 64 -6.90 -49.81 -14.56
CA LEU A 64 -6.15 -51.04 -14.34
C LEU A 64 -4.66 -50.89 -14.68
N GLN A 65 -4.35 -50.29 -15.84
CA GLN A 65 -2.95 -50.02 -16.24
C GLN A 65 -2.24 -49.06 -15.28
N SER A 66 -2.94 -48.03 -14.80
CA SER A 66 -2.39 -47.10 -13.80
C SER A 66 -2.10 -47.80 -12.47
N MET A 67 -2.96 -48.72 -12.03
CA MET A 67 -2.73 -49.50 -10.81
C MET A 67 -1.57 -50.48 -10.96
N GLU A 68 -1.40 -51.07 -12.15
CA GLU A 68 -0.31 -52.01 -12.44
C GLU A 68 1.05 -51.30 -12.48
N GLU A 69 1.12 -50.10 -13.07
CA GLU A 69 2.32 -49.26 -13.04
C GLU A 69 2.69 -48.86 -11.60
N GLU A 70 1.71 -48.56 -10.76
CA GLU A 70 1.95 -48.25 -9.35
C GLU A 70 2.42 -49.48 -8.55
N ARG A 71 1.89 -50.67 -8.85
CA ARG A 71 2.36 -51.94 -8.27
C ARG A 71 3.82 -52.21 -8.65
N LEU A 72 4.20 -51.99 -9.91
CA LEU A 72 5.59 -52.15 -10.37
C LEU A 72 6.54 -51.17 -9.69
N LYS A 73 6.14 -49.90 -9.51
CA LYS A 73 6.94 -48.90 -8.76
C LYS A 73 7.14 -49.31 -7.30
N ARG A 74 6.10 -49.82 -6.63
CA ARG A 74 6.21 -50.33 -5.25
C ARG A 74 7.10 -51.57 -5.16
N ALA A 75 7.02 -52.46 -6.15
CA ALA A 75 7.88 -53.65 -6.22
C ALA A 75 9.37 -53.26 -6.39
N GLU A 76 9.67 -52.26 -7.23
CA GLU A 76 11.05 -51.78 -7.43
C GLU A 76 11.61 -51.11 -6.17
N VAL A 77 10.82 -50.31 -5.46
CA VAL A 77 11.21 -49.73 -4.16
C VAL A 77 11.52 -50.84 -3.14
N HIS A 78 10.70 -51.89 -3.08
CA HIS A 78 10.97 -53.04 -2.22
C HIS A 78 12.25 -53.80 -2.62
N LYS A 79 12.51 -53.93 -3.93
CA LYS A 79 13.74 -54.55 -4.45
C LYS A 79 14.98 -53.74 -4.06
N GLN A 80 14.92 -52.40 -4.18
CA GLN A 80 16.00 -51.52 -3.73
C GLN A 80 16.23 -51.61 -2.22
N ARG A 81 15.14 -51.66 -1.41
CA ARG A 81 15.25 -51.82 0.04
C ARG A 81 15.90 -53.15 0.44
N ARG A 82 15.61 -54.24 -0.27
CA ARG A 82 16.28 -55.54 -0.07
C ARG A 82 17.77 -55.50 -0.45
N ARG A 83 18.15 -54.74 -1.48
CA ARG A 83 19.57 -54.53 -1.85
C ARG A 83 20.33 -53.78 -0.75
N LEU A 84 19.75 -52.74 -0.18
CA LEU A 84 20.37 -51.98 0.91
C LEU A 84 20.55 -52.80 2.19
N VAL A 85 19.60 -53.68 2.52
CA VAL A 85 19.73 -54.60 3.67
C VAL A 85 20.84 -55.64 3.47
N LYS A 86 21.12 -56.05 2.23
CA LYS A 86 22.23 -56.97 1.93
C LYS A 86 23.62 -56.30 2.03
N ILE A 87 23.70 -54.99 1.81
CA ILE A 87 24.96 -54.23 1.88
C ILE A 87 25.28 -53.86 3.35
N GLY A 88 24.28 -53.81 4.23
CA GLY A 88 24.43 -53.38 5.62
C GLY A 88 24.51 -54.48 6.68
N LYS A 89 25.03 -55.68 6.40
CA LYS A 89 25.34 -56.65 7.47
C LYS A 89 26.78 -56.41 7.97
N PRO A 90 26.97 -55.72 9.12
CA PRO A 90 28.29 -55.62 9.72
C PRO A 90 28.79 -57.01 10.11
N LYS A 91 30.09 -57.23 9.89
CA LYS A 91 30.85 -58.39 10.35
C LYS A 91 30.69 -58.45 11.88
N LYS A 92 30.33 -59.63 12.41
CA LYS A 92 30.21 -59.87 13.86
C LYS A 92 31.56 -59.54 14.53
N GLU A 93 31.63 -58.42 15.23
CA GLU A 93 32.62 -58.16 16.27
C GLU A 93 31.94 -58.21 17.64
N ASN A 94 32.71 -58.65 18.63
CA ASN A 94 32.28 -59.11 19.95
C ASN A 94 31.35 -58.14 20.71
N PRO A 95 30.26 -58.63 21.32
CA PRO A 95 29.36 -57.81 22.11
C PRO A 95 29.83 -57.76 23.58
N SER A 96 30.73 -56.84 23.90
CA SER A 96 30.82 -56.30 25.25
C SER A 96 31.26 -54.84 25.18
N HIS A 97 30.52 -53.95 25.84
CA HIS A 97 30.72 -52.49 25.91
C HIS A 97 30.41 -51.62 24.67
N THR A 98 29.17 -51.57 24.19
CA THR A 98 28.79 -50.57 23.16
C THR A 98 27.40 -49.93 23.27
N VAL A 99 26.59 -50.24 24.29
CA VAL A 99 25.25 -49.64 24.41
C VAL A 99 25.30 -48.23 25.04
N ASP A 100 26.22 -47.95 25.95
CA ASP A 100 26.28 -46.64 26.63
C ASP A 100 26.95 -45.52 25.81
N ARG A 101 27.81 -45.86 24.83
CA ARG A 101 28.49 -44.85 23.99
C ARG A 101 27.57 -44.21 22.95
N TRP A 102 26.57 -44.94 22.45
CA TRP A 102 25.69 -44.46 21.38
C TRP A 102 24.60 -43.49 21.87
N LEU A 103 24.12 -43.66 23.11
CA LEU A 103 23.18 -42.72 23.72
C LEU A 103 23.86 -41.39 24.09
N SER A 104 25.12 -41.44 24.54
CA SER A 104 25.90 -40.25 24.87
C SER A 104 26.21 -39.38 23.63
N TYR A 105 26.59 -40.00 22.51
CA TYR A 105 26.87 -39.26 21.26
C TYR A 105 25.64 -38.60 20.65
N ARG A 106 24.48 -39.25 20.72
CA ARG A 106 23.23 -38.68 20.20
C ARG A 106 22.76 -37.48 21.03
N HIS A 107 22.91 -37.54 22.35
CA HIS A 107 22.53 -36.45 23.24
C HIS A 107 23.49 -35.25 23.12
N LEU A 108 24.81 -35.50 23.06
CA LEU A 108 25.81 -34.46 22.86
C LEU A 108 25.67 -33.74 21.52
N HIS A 109 25.31 -34.47 20.45
CA HIS A 109 25.09 -33.87 19.14
C HIS A 109 23.83 -32.98 19.12
N GLU A 110 22.72 -33.39 19.74
CA GLU A 110 21.52 -32.54 19.79
C GLU A 110 21.70 -31.32 20.70
N VAL A 111 22.41 -31.45 21.82
CA VAL A 111 22.74 -30.32 22.70
C VAL A 111 23.69 -29.33 22.00
N ALA A 112 24.70 -29.81 21.26
CA ALA A 112 25.61 -28.95 20.51
C ALA A 112 24.91 -28.19 19.38
N VAL A 113 24.00 -28.86 18.64
CA VAL A 113 23.22 -28.23 17.57
C VAL A 113 22.22 -27.21 18.14
N TRP A 114 21.62 -27.49 19.30
CA TRP A 114 20.72 -26.54 19.98
C TRP A 114 21.48 -25.31 20.49
N LYS A 115 22.66 -25.51 21.12
CA LYS A 115 23.51 -24.43 21.63
C LYS A 115 24.03 -23.52 20.50
N LEU A 116 24.45 -24.09 19.36
CA LEU A 116 24.88 -23.32 18.18
C LEU A 116 23.74 -22.53 17.52
N ARG A 117 22.49 -23.01 17.58
CA ARG A 117 21.33 -22.30 17.05
C ARG A 117 20.90 -21.12 17.92
N ASN A 118 20.92 -21.30 19.24
CA ASN A 118 20.54 -20.26 20.19
C ASN A 118 21.63 -19.19 20.39
N GLN A 119 22.92 -19.55 20.29
CA GLN A 119 24.01 -18.58 20.36
C GLN A 119 23.92 -17.53 19.24
N ARG A 120 23.62 -17.96 17.99
CA ARG A 120 23.42 -17.03 16.85
C ARG A 120 22.21 -16.11 17.00
N TYR A 121 21.20 -16.52 17.77
CA TYR A 121 20.04 -15.68 18.07
C TYR A 121 20.35 -14.66 19.17
N LEU A 122 21.06 -15.09 20.21
CA LEU A 122 21.51 -14.22 21.30
C LEU A 122 22.54 -13.18 20.84
N ASP A 123 23.45 -13.52 19.91
CA ASP A 123 24.43 -12.57 19.37
C ASP A 123 23.75 -11.51 18.49
N LYS A 124 22.69 -11.86 17.75
CA LYS A 124 21.87 -10.91 16.99
C LYS A 124 21.01 -10.02 17.89
N LEU A 125 20.46 -10.59 18.97
CA LEU A 125 19.67 -9.84 19.95
C LEU A 125 20.56 -8.87 20.74
N ARG A 126 21.78 -9.29 21.13
CA ARG A 126 22.78 -8.39 21.75
C ARG A 126 23.22 -7.29 20.80
N PHE A 127 23.41 -7.58 19.51
CA PHE A 127 23.72 -6.57 18.50
C PHE A 127 22.59 -5.53 18.38
N PHE A 128 21.33 -5.98 18.34
CA PHE A 128 20.17 -5.09 18.30
C PHE A 128 20.01 -4.26 19.59
N LEU A 129 20.22 -4.86 20.76
CA LEU A 129 20.18 -4.17 22.05
C LEU A 129 21.35 -3.18 22.22
N ARG A 130 22.49 -3.41 21.56
CA ARG A 130 23.62 -2.46 21.52
C ARG A 130 23.29 -1.24 20.67
N ILE A 131 22.56 -1.42 19.56
CA ILE A 131 22.07 -0.32 18.70
C ILE A 131 21.01 0.51 19.42
N LEU A 132 20.10 -0.13 20.16
CA LEU A 132 19.06 0.58 20.93
C LEU A 132 19.63 1.33 22.14
N ARG A 133 20.71 0.82 22.75
CA ARG A 133 21.38 1.51 23.87
C ARG A 133 22.24 2.70 23.43
N THR A 134 22.63 2.78 22.15
CA THR A 134 23.29 3.98 21.59
C THR A 134 22.34 5.10 21.22
N THR A 135 21.01 4.88 21.28
CA THR A 135 20.00 5.89 20.96
C THR A 135 19.32 6.51 22.19
N GLU A 136 19.66 6.07 23.40
CA GLU A 136 19.22 6.69 24.65
C GLU A 136 20.39 7.38 25.35
N GLY A 137 20.52 8.68 25.10
CA GLY A 137 21.35 9.56 25.92
C GLY A 137 22.11 10.58 25.10
N THR A 138 21.50 11.77 24.90
CA THR A 138 22.01 13.05 25.43
C THR A 138 21.06 14.19 25.05
N SER A 139 20.64 14.95 26.06
CA SER A 139 20.15 16.33 25.95
C SER A 139 21.39 17.27 25.91
N PRO A 140 21.32 18.48 25.31
CA PRO A 140 22.51 19.20 24.89
C PRO A 140 23.01 20.17 25.97
N THR A 141 24.33 20.19 26.19
CA THR A 141 25.07 21.37 26.65
C THR A 141 26.40 21.45 25.91
N CYS A 142 26.81 22.69 25.66
CA CYS A 142 27.76 23.19 24.68
C CYS A 142 29.18 22.60 24.64
N ASP A 143 29.76 22.80 23.45
CA ASP A 143 31.16 23.14 23.11
C ASP A 143 32.02 22.05 22.42
N PRO A 144 32.80 22.42 21.37
CA PRO A 144 33.30 21.50 20.36
C PRO A 144 34.79 21.16 20.54
N ARG A 145 35.25 20.27 19.64
CA ARG A 145 36.63 19.80 19.37
C ARG A 145 36.88 18.40 19.91
N LEU A 146 36.57 17.42 19.07
CA LEU A 146 37.39 16.21 19.01
C LEU A 146 37.44 15.70 17.58
N HIS A 147 38.59 15.92 16.94
CA HIS A 147 38.98 15.18 15.75
C HIS A 147 39.23 13.72 16.14
N LEU A 148 38.46 12.79 15.57
CA LEU A 148 38.79 11.37 15.61
C LEU A 148 38.99 10.88 14.18
N LEU A 149 40.25 10.82 13.75
CA LEU A 149 40.69 10.06 12.59
C LEU A 149 40.40 8.58 12.86
N ILE A 150 39.72 7.91 11.93
CA ILE A 150 39.74 6.46 11.82
C ILE A 150 40.36 6.15 10.45
N ASP A 151 41.56 5.58 10.50
CA ASP A 151 42.32 5.09 9.35
C ASP A 151 41.58 3.98 8.60
N LEU A 152 41.53 4.11 7.28
CA LEU A 152 41.21 3.04 6.32
C LEU A 152 42.48 2.73 5.53
N PRO A 153 42.94 1.47 5.45
CA PRO A 153 44.12 1.14 4.66
C PRO A 153 43.76 0.90 3.18
N ASP A 154 44.72 1.30 2.34
CA ASP A 154 45.03 0.80 1.01
C ASP A 154 44.13 1.19 -0.18
N LEU A 155 44.46 2.34 -0.78
CA LEU A 155 44.31 2.54 -2.23
C LEU A 155 45.56 3.24 -2.80
N LYS A 156 46.26 2.51 -3.68
CA LYS A 156 47.45 2.96 -4.41
C LYS A 156 47.10 4.12 -5.35
N LEU A 157 47.74 5.26 -5.13
CA LEU A 157 47.78 6.39 -6.06
C LEU A 157 48.90 6.22 -7.08
N VAL A 158 48.58 6.47 -8.35
CA VAL A 158 49.53 6.73 -9.44
C VAL A 158 49.27 8.15 -9.93
N GLY A 159 50.33 8.97 -10.00
CA GLY A 159 50.47 9.99 -11.03
C GLY A 159 50.32 11.46 -10.62
N ASN A 160 51.47 12.10 -10.41
CA ASN A 160 51.76 13.54 -10.38
C ASN A 160 50.96 14.43 -11.36
N ARG A 161 50.53 15.61 -10.88
CA ARG A 161 50.98 16.95 -11.34
C ARG A 161 50.34 18.08 -10.50
N ARG A 162 51.19 18.96 -9.95
CA ARG A 162 50.92 20.38 -9.62
C ARG A 162 50.85 21.19 -10.94
N PRO A 163 50.20 22.37 -11.03
CA PRO A 163 50.50 23.51 -10.14
C PRO A 163 49.36 24.52 -9.81
N GLU A 164 49.77 25.44 -8.92
CA GLU A 164 49.37 26.85 -8.76
C GLU A 164 48.17 27.26 -7.89
N GLU A 165 48.52 28.20 -7.01
CA GLU A 165 47.74 28.88 -5.98
C GLU A 165 46.84 29.96 -6.59
N GLY A 166 45.64 30.11 -6.03
CA GLY A 166 44.69 31.17 -6.37
C GLY A 166 43.54 31.16 -5.37
N GLU A 167 43.66 32.05 -4.38
CA GLU A 167 42.76 32.30 -3.26
C GLU A 167 41.42 32.89 -3.75
N ILE A 168 40.30 32.16 -3.58
CA ILE A 168 38.93 32.67 -3.71
C ILE A 168 38.02 31.94 -2.71
N ASP A 169 37.44 32.71 -1.79
CA ASP A 169 36.36 32.33 -0.87
C ASP A 169 35.18 31.70 -1.65
N ARG A 170 34.83 30.44 -1.33
CA ARG A 170 33.61 29.79 -1.84
C ARG A 170 32.92 28.99 -0.75
N GLY A 171 31.70 29.40 -0.42
CA GLY A 171 30.69 28.56 0.22
C GLY A 171 30.47 27.27 -0.59
N THR A 172 30.44 26.15 0.12
CA THR A 172 30.42 24.82 -0.48
C THR A 172 28.99 24.43 -0.83
N ALA A 173 28.65 24.43 -2.12
CA ALA A 173 27.47 23.72 -2.63
C ALA A 173 27.93 22.34 -3.13
N HIS A 174 27.39 21.27 -2.55
CA HIS A 174 27.62 19.91 -3.03
C HIS A 174 26.72 19.63 -4.24
N LEU A 175 27.32 19.59 -5.43
CA LEU A 175 26.68 19.15 -6.67
C LEU A 175 27.12 17.71 -6.97
N GLU A 176 26.26 16.73 -6.69
CA GLU A 176 26.48 15.34 -7.10
C GLU A 176 25.92 15.14 -8.52
N VAL A 177 26.79 15.07 -9.51
CA VAL A 177 26.42 14.74 -10.90
C VAL A 177 26.57 13.24 -11.08
N LEU A 178 25.45 12.52 -11.10
CA LEU A 178 25.39 11.11 -11.46
C LEU A 178 25.40 11.00 -12.99
N ASP A 179 26.50 10.52 -13.54
CA ASP A 179 26.66 10.26 -14.97
C ASP A 179 25.91 8.96 -15.32
N ILE A 180 24.72 9.09 -15.90
CA ILE A 180 24.00 7.98 -16.52
C ILE A 180 24.18 8.13 -18.03
N GLU A 181 25.04 7.27 -18.56
CA GLU A 181 25.28 7.12 -19.97
C GLU A 181 23.97 6.75 -20.69
N LYS A 182 23.60 7.58 -21.69
CA LYS A 182 22.49 7.43 -22.66
C LYS A 182 21.08 7.69 -22.13
N THR A 183 20.71 8.97 -22.05
CA THR A 183 19.50 9.52 -22.70
C THR A 183 19.60 11.05 -22.75
N THR A 184 19.35 11.63 -23.91
CA THR A 184 19.34 13.08 -24.18
C THR A 184 18.09 13.73 -23.60
N GLU A 185 18.16 14.14 -22.32
CA GLU A 185 17.43 15.29 -21.74
C GLU A 185 17.87 15.42 -20.28
N LYS A 186 18.55 16.53 -19.94
CA LYS A 186 18.95 16.84 -18.56
C LYS A 186 17.94 17.85 -17.99
N VAL A 187 17.12 17.41 -17.04
CA VAL A 187 16.38 18.32 -16.16
C VAL A 187 17.03 18.24 -14.78
N ALA A 188 17.62 19.35 -14.33
CA ALA A 188 18.10 19.49 -12.97
C ALA A 188 16.97 20.08 -12.11
N VAL A 189 16.64 19.42 -11.01
CA VAL A 189 15.74 19.96 -9.98
C VAL A 189 16.59 20.28 -8.77
N LEU A 190 16.73 21.58 -8.48
CA LEU A 190 17.43 22.08 -7.31
C LEU A 190 16.45 22.11 -6.13
N TRP A 191 16.74 21.36 -5.06
CA TRP A 191 16.07 21.50 -3.77
C TRP A 191 16.97 22.32 -2.86
N VAL A 192 16.45 23.44 -2.35
CA VAL A 192 17.11 24.23 -1.31
C VAL A 192 16.24 24.11 -0.06
N CYS A 193 16.75 23.46 0.98
CA CYS A 193 16.18 23.52 2.31
C CYS A 193 16.75 24.75 3.02
N PHE A 194 15.89 25.56 3.62
CA PHE A 194 16.30 26.56 4.61
C PHE A 194 15.99 26.02 6.00
N GLU A 195 16.96 26.11 6.91
CA GLU A 195 16.73 25.98 8.35
C GLU A 195 16.19 27.31 8.91
N GLU A 196 15.28 27.21 9.87
CA GLU A 196 14.29 28.23 10.25
C GLU A 196 14.80 29.26 11.29
N GLU A 197 16.11 29.47 11.44
CA GLU A 197 16.64 30.36 12.50
C GLU A 197 17.22 31.72 12.07
N ASP A 198 17.26 32.07 10.77
CA ASP A 198 17.84 33.36 10.33
C ASP A 198 16.89 34.24 9.48
N VAL A 199 15.64 34.45 9.92
CA VAL A 199 14.69 35.39 9.28
C VAL A 199 14.50 36.71 10.05
N HIS A 200 15.29 36.94 11.11
CA HIS A 200 15.28 38.21 11.86
C HIS A 200 16.65 38.87 11.97
N ARG A 201 17.24 39.28 10.84
CA ARG A 201 18.12 40.46 10.69
C ARG A 201 18.73 40.51 9.28
N ALA A 202 18.16 41.32 8.39
CA ALA A 202 18.92 42.00 7.33
C ALA A 202 18.02 43.06 6.67
N SER A 203 18.14 44.29 7.15
CA SER A 203 17.69 45.47 6.43
C SER A 203 18.69 45.79 5.32
N ILE A 204 18.16 46.03 4.11
CA ILE A 204 18.61 46.98 3.09
C ILE A 204 20.10 46.94 2.71
N ASP A 205 20.38 46.40 1.52
CA ASP A 205 21.18 47.11 0.52
C ASP A 205 20.80 46.70 -0.90
N ILE A 206 20.42 47.69 -1.70
CA ILE A 206 19.96 47.56 -3.09
C ILE A 206 21.17 47.70 -4.01
N LEU A 207 21.61 46.59 -4.61
CA LEU A 207 22.49 46.63 -5.76
C LEU A 207 21.67 46.76 -7.05
N LYS A 208 21.74 47.96 -7.64
CA LYS A 208 21.22 48.31 -8.97
C LYS A 208 21.86 47.41 -10.04
N LEU A 209 21.04 46.73 -10.83
CA LEU A 209 21.40 46.25 -12.16
C LEU A 209 20.51 46.96 -13.21
N PRO A 210 21.06 47.35 -14.37
CA PRO A 210 20.34 48.13 -15.37
C PRO A 210 19.39 47.24 -16.20
N PRO A 211 18.30 47.82 -16.77
CA PRO A 211 17.32 47.05 -17.52
C PRO A 211 17.82 46.81 -18.96
N GLN A 212 18.02 45.55 -19.34
CA GLN A 212 17.99 45.18 -20.75
C GLN A 212 16.54 45.08 -21.22
N ARG A 213 16.20 45.94 -22.17
CA ARG A 213 14.97 45.88 -22.95
C ARG A 213 14.98 44.63 -23.81
N VAL A 214 13.98 43.76 -23.66
CA VAL A 214 13.55 42.88 -24.74
C VAL A 214 12.06 43.10 -24.94
N SER A 215 11.75 43.76 -26.05
CA SER A 215 10.41 43.95 -26.59
C SER A 215 9.92 42.65 -27.21
N PHE A 216 8.72 42.20 -26.82
CA PHE A 216 7.90 41.32 -27.66
C PHE A 216 6.50 41.92 -27.77
N CYS A 217 6.09 42.23 -29.00
CA CYS A 217 4.70 42.50 -29.34
C CYS A 217 3.90 41.20 -29.46
N PRO A 218 2.58 41.24 -29.23
CA PRO A 218 1.72 40.07 -29.21
C PRO A 218 1.28 39.71 -30.63
N SER A 219 1.19 38.42 -30.94
CA SER A 219 0.36 37.96 -32.05
C SER A 219 -0.38 36.69 -31.69
N SER A 220 -1.60 36.66 -32.20
CA SER A 220 -2.73 35.82 -31.87
C SER A 220 -2.66 34.42 -32.47
N SER A 221 -3.52 33.55 -31.93
CA SER A 221 -4.27 32.50 -32.63
C SER A 221 -3.50 31.46 -33.44
N ALA A 222 -3.35 30.25 -32.88
CA ALA A 222 -3.67 28.97 -33.55
C ALA A 222 -3.29 27.80 -32.63
N VAL A 223 -4.29 27.17 -32.00
CA VAL A 223 -4.14 25.83 -31.42
C VAL A 223 -4.57 24.84 -32.49
N THR A 224 -3.60 24.33 -33.26
CA THR A 224 -3.80 23.15 -34.11
C THR A 224 -3.04 21.96 -33.54
N THR A 225 -3.82 20.90 -33.32
CA THR A 225 -3.46 19.56 -32.88
C THR A 225 -2.36 18.95 -33.75
N LEU A 226 -1.25 18.50 -33.15
CA LEU A 226 -0.33 17.56 -33.81
C LEU A 226 0.23 16.54 -32.82
N SER A 227 -0.48 15.42 -32.64
CA SER A 227 0.08 14.24 -31.96
C SER A 227 0.92 13.43 -32.96
N LYS A 228 2.26 13.46 -32.83
CA LYS A 228 3.12 12.46 -33.48
C LYS A 228 3.05 11.15 -32.70
N ARG A 229 2.46 10.11 -33.30
CA ARG A 229 2.58 8.71 -32.84
C ARG A 229 3.96 8.19 -33.20
N ILE A 230 4.78 7.88 -32.20
CA ILE A 230 5.96 7.02 -32.37
C ILE A 230 5.53 5.62 -31.95
N TRP A 231 5.48 4.70 -32.91
CA TRP A 231 5.22 3.28 -32.66
C TRP A 231 6.52 2.60 -32.25
N TRP A 232 6.50 1.91 -31.11
CA TRP A 232 7.48 0.88 -30.80
C TRP A 232 6.81 -0.48 -30.92
N LYS A 233 7.34 -1.30 -31.82
CA LYS A 233 6.92 -2.68 -32.05
C LYS A 233 7.63 -3.57 -31.04
N HIS A 234 6.88 -4.22 -30.15
CA HIS A 234 7.38 -5.32 -29.33
C HIS A 234 6.50 -6.54 -29.59
N ASP A 235 7.11 -7.60 -30.11
CA ASP A 235 6.46 -8.85 -30.46
C ASP A 235 6.04 -9.65 -29.21
N ASP A 236 4.91 -10.36 -29.36
CA ASP A 236 4.34 -11.41 -28.52
C ASP A 236 3.91 -11.06 -27.07
N TYR A 237 2.72 -10.47 -26.93
CA TYR A 237 1.58 -10.91 -26.07
C TYR A 237 0.54 -9.78 -26.09
N GLY A 238 -0.47 -9.90 -26.97
CA GLY A 238 -1.55 -8.92 -27.08
C GLY A 238 -2.48 -8.93 -25.86
N ILE A 239 -2.29 -7.94 -24.98
CA ILE A 239 -3.36 -7.35 -24.17
C ILE A 239 -3.17 -5.84 -24.26
N ASP A 240 -4.02 -5.20 -25.07
CA ASP A 240 -4.22 -3.76 -25.01
C ASP A 240 -4.74 -3.39 -23.61
N ILE A 241 -3.88 -2.79 -22.80
CA ILE A 241 -4.31 -2.10 -21.59
C ILE A 241 -4.50 -0.64 -22.00
N ALA A 242 -5.75 -0.29 -22.31
CA ALA A 242 -6.18 1.10 -22.28
C ALA A 242 -6.05 1.59 -20.83
N ALA A 243 -4.90 2.16 -20.49
CA ALA A 243 -4.73 2.91 -19.26
C ALA A 243 -5.58 4.17 -19.37
N HIS A 244 -6.76 4.15 -18.75
CA HIS A 244 -7.57 5.36 -18.54
C HIS A 244 -6.70 6.40 -17.82
N ARG A 245 -6.40 7.50 -18.51
CA ARG A 245 -5.96 8.75 -17.88
C ARG A 245 -7.09 9.25 -16.98
N PHE A 246 -7.06 8.87 -15.71
CA PHE A 246 -7.68 9.67 -14.66
C PHE A 246 -6.66 10.71 -14.23
N ILE A 247 -6.60 11.81 -14.96
CA ILE A 247 -6.04 13.06 -14.43
C ILE A 247 -7.22 13.72 -13.73
N LEU A 248 -7.24 13.65 -12.40
CA LEU A 248 -8.07 14.54 -11.59
C LEU A 248 -7.47 15.94 -11.71
N ALA A 249 -7.84 16.65 -12.77
CA ALA A 249 -7.70 18.09 -12.79
C ALA A 249 -8.85 18.62 -11.92
N LEU A 250 -8.55 18.94 -10.66
CA LEU A 250 -9.42 19.78 -9.84
C LEU A 250 -9.12 21.22 -10.23
N PRO A 251 -10.04 21.96 -10.89
CA PRO A 251 -9.85 23.37 -11.14
C PRO A 251 -10.29 24.12 -9.90
N CYS A 252 -9.36 24.39 -8.98
CA CYS A 252 -9.51 25.59 -8.14
C CYS A 252 -8.82 26.72 -8.92
N GLU A 253 -9.59 27.46 -9.71
CA GLU A 253 -9.09 28.58 -10.52
C GLU A 253 -8.56 29.70 -9.62
N PHE A 254 -7.27 29.62 -9.30
CA PHE A 254 -6.53 30.64 -8.54
C PHE A 254 -6.10 31.85 -9.41
N SER A 255 -6.42 31.84 -10.70
CA SER A 255 -6.01 32.88 -11.64
C SER A 255 -6.72 34.22 -11.41
N GLU A 256 -7.96 34.22 -10.90
CA GLU A 256 -8.73 35.47 -10.72
C GLU A 256 -8.36 36.22 -9.45
N ALA A 257 -8.06 35.52 -8.35
CA ALA A 257 -7.62 36.15 -7.10
C ALA A 257 -6.26 36.86 -7.26
N ARG A 258 -5.36 36.32 -8.09
CA ARG A 258 -4.06 36.92 -8.38
C ARG A 258 -4.21 38.27 -9.09
N ASN A 259 -5.14 38.37 -10.04
CA ASN A 259 -5.41 39.61 -10.77
C ASN A 259 -5.98 40.70 -9.87
N GLY A 260 -6.85 40.33 -8.90
CA GLY A 260 -7.40 41.27 -7.93
C GLY A 260 -6.33 41.87 -6.99
N ILE A 261 -5.40 41.04 -6.50
CA ILE A 261 -4.29 41.50 -5.65
C ILE A 261 -3.34 42.40 -6.43
N GLU A 262 -3.02 42.05 -7.67
CA GLU A 262 -2.14 42.85 -8.54
C GLU A 262 -2.76 44.21 -8.88
N GLN A 263 -4.09 44.28 -9.04
CA GLN A 263 -4.83 45.52 -9.27
C GLN A 263 -4.89 46.41 -8.02
N ALA A 264 -5.11 45.84 -6.83
CA ALA A 264 -5.04 46.58 -5.56
C ALA A 264 -3.64 47.15 -5.28
N HIS A 265 -2.59 46.37 -5.59
CA HIS A 265 -1.20 46.83 -5.45
C HIS A 265 -0.86 47.95 -6.44
N LYS A 266 -1.44 47.91 -7.65
CA LYS A 266 -1.29 48.97 -8.66
C LYS A 266 -1.95 50.28 -8.22
N ILE A 267 -3.10 50.22 -7.56
CA ILE A 267 -3.81 51.39 -7.00
C ILE A 267 -3.05 52.04 -5.84
N CYS A 268 -2.50 51.24 -4.92
CA CYS A 268 -1.66 51.76 -3.83
C CYS A 268 -0.38 52.43 -4.35
N ARG A 269 0.22 51.90 -5.43
CA ARG A 269 1.45 52.45 -6.02
C ARG A 269 1.21 53.80 -6.71
N THR A 270 0.00 54.06 -7.21
CA THR A 270 -0.35 55.35 -7.83
C THR A 270 -0.64 56.49 -6.84
N HIS A 271 -0.90 56.20 -5.55
CA HIS A 271 -1.20 57.23 -4.55
C HIS A 271 0.00 57.67 -3.68
N SER A 272 1.19 57.12 -3.91
CA SER A 272 2.39 57.38 -3.07
C SER A 272 3.30 58.52 -3.55
N LEU A 273 2.88 59.36 -4.50
CA LEU A 273 3.72 60.44 -5.02
C LEU A 273 2.92 61.74 -5.18
N THR A 274 2.74 62.48 -4.09
CA THR A 274 2.96 63.94 -4.05
C THR A 274 2.88 64.50 -2.62
N SER A 275 3.74 65.48 -2.40
CA SER A 275 4.15 66.18 -1.19
C SER A 275 3.10 67.04 -0.48
N LYS A 276 3.36 67.29 0.83
CA LYS A 276 2.85 68.37 1.72
C LYS A 276 1.37 68.31 2.12
N CYS A 277 1.10 67.82 3.33
CA CYS A 277 -0.16 68.02 4.06
C CYS A 277 -0.10 69.32 4.91
N PRO A 278 -1.07 70.25 4.80
CA PRO A 278 -1.36 71.23 5.83
C PRO A 278 -2.06 70.57 7.01
N ARG A 279 -1.67 70.93 8.24
CA ARG A 279 -2.49 70.72 9.44
C ARG A 279 -3.68 71.70 9.36
N GLU A 280 -4.82 71.27 9.93
CA GLU A 280 -6.10 72.00 10.02
C GLU A 280 -7.09 71.83 8.84
N VAL A 281 -7.63 70.63 8.65
CA VAL A 281 -9.07 70.44 8.36
C VAL A 281 -9.51 69.10 8.99
N SER A 282 -9.83 69.11 10.28
CA SER A 282 -10.45 67.96 10.96
C SER A 282 -11.71 68.45 11.65
N LYS A 283 -12.83 68.34 10.91
CA LYS A 283 -14.23 68.26 11.36
C LYS A 283 -15.09 68.34 10.09
N ASN A 284 -15.83 67.27 9.79
CA ASN A 284 -16.90 67.18 8.76
C ASN A 284 -16.59 66.55 7.40
N LEU A 285 -15.64 65.61 7.29
CA LEU A 285 -15.57 64.72 6.14
C LEU A 285 -16.02 63.31 6.52
N ASN A 286 -17.30 63.01 6.24
CA ASN A 286 -17.81 61.66 6.08
C ASN A 286 -17.16 61.04 4.82
N TYR A 287 -15.87 60.72 4.90
CA TYR A 287 -15.22 59.87 3.91
C TYR A 287 -15.68 58.44 4.18
N SER A 288 -16.67 57.98 3.41
CA SER A 288 -16.93 56.56 3.21
C SER A 288 -15.64 55.93 2.69
N ASN A 289 -14.88 55.28 3.58
CA ASN A 289 -13.58 54.70 3.27
C ASN A 289 -13.72 53.57 2.23
N PRO A 290 -13.30 53.75 0.97
CA PRO A 290 -13.40 52.71 -0.07
C PRO A 290 -12.53 51.47 0.22
N LEU A 291 -11.59 51.60 1.16
CA LEU A 291 -10.74 50.50 1.62
C LEU A 291 -11.53 49.45 2.43
N PHE A 292 -12.52 49.88 3.21
CA PHE A 292 -13.35 48.99 4.02
C PHE A 292 -14.34 48.20 3.15
N ASP A 293 -14.81 48.82 2.07
CA ASP A 293 -15.67 48.19 1.06
C ASP A 293 -14.91 47.09 0.28
N SER A 294 -13.62 47.34 -0.04
CA SER A 294 -12.77 46.35 -0.72
C SER A 294 -12.48 45.10 0.11
N ALA A 295 -12.24 45.25 1.42
CA ALA A 295 -11.99 44.12 2.31
C ALA A 295 -13.24 43.24 2.49
N THR A 296 -14.42 43.85 2.57
CA THR A 296 -15.70 43.14 2.65
C THR A 296 -15.96 42.32 1.38
N LYS A 297 -15.73 42.91 0.21
CA LYS A 297 -15.89 42.23 -1.08
C LYS A 297 -14.92 41.07 -1.28
N ILE A 298 -13.66 41.19 -0.82
CA ILE A 298 -12.70 40.08 -0.86
C ILE A 298 -13.15 38.92 0.04
N ARG A 299 -13.66 39.20 1.25
CA ARG A 299 -14.20 38.15 2.13
C ARG A 299 -15.39 37.44 1.52
N GLU A 300 -16.29 38.16 0.85
CA GLU A 300 -17.44 37.58 0.14
C GLU A 300 -16.98 36.65 -0.98
N ILE A 301 -16.03 37.07 -1.81
CA ILE A 301 -15.46 36.24 -2.89
C ILE A 301 -14.78 34.98 -2.33
N VAL A 302 -13.98 35.12 -1.27
CA VAL A 302 -13.30 33.99 -0.62
C VAL A 302 -14.31 33.03 0.00
N GLY A 303 -15.39 33.54 0.60
CA GLY A 303 -16.50 32.74 1.14
C GLY A 303 -17.18 31.90 0.06
N VAL A 304 -17.58 32.54 -1.05
CA VAL A 304 -18.24 31.87 -2.18
C VAL A 304 -17.32 30.79 -2.79
N MET A 305 -16.02 31.06 -2.92
CA MET A 305 -15.06 30.08 -3.41
C MET A 305 -14.92 28.87 -2.48
N SER A 306 -14.95 29.07 -1.16
CA SER A 306 -14.92 27.98 -0.18
C SER A 306 -16.16 27.09 -0.29
N GLU A 307 -17.35 27.67 -0.44
CA GLU A 307 -18.60 26.92 -0.55
C GLU A 307 -18.64 26.04 -1.81
N ALA A 308 -18.17 26.57 -2.95
CA ALA A 308 -18.08 25.80 -4.19
C ALA A 308 -17.10 24.62 -4.07
N CYS A 309 -15.96 24.82 -3.36
CA CYS A 309 -14.99 23.75 -3.10
C CYS A 309 -15.60 22.65 -2.20
N ASP A 310 -16.36 23.04 -1.18
CA ASP A 310 -17.03 22.12 -0.27
C ASP A 310 -18.11 21.30 -0.98
N GLU A 311 -18.90 21.93 -1.85
CA GLU A 311 -19.89 21.21 -2.65
C GLU A 311 -19.21 20.21 -3.59
N LEU A 312 -18.18 20.65 -4.34
CA LEU A 312 -17.44 19.76 -5.24
C LEU A 312 -16.83 18.57 -4.48
N TYR A 313 -16.22 18.82 -3.32
CA TYR A 313 -15.67 17.78 -2.45
C TYR A 313 -16.73 16.76 -2.05
N ASN A 314 -17.89 17.23 -1.57
CA ASN A 314 -19.00 16.37 -1.19
C ASN A 314 -19.52 15.52 -2.37
N ARG A 315 -19.67 16.12 -3.56
CA ARG A 315 -20.05 15.38 -4.78
C ARG A 315 -19.04 14.32 -5.19
N VAL A 316 -17.74 14.63 -5.04
CA VAL A 316 -16.66 13.67 -5.31
C VAL A 316 -16.72 12.50 -4.32
N LEU A 317 -16.99 12.75 -3.04
CA LEU A 317 -17.17 11.70 -2.04
C LEU A 317 -18.41 10.83 -2.32
N ASP A 318 -19.54 11.43 -2.70
CA ASP A 318 -20.75 10.70 -3.12
C ASP A 318 -20.48 9.78 -4.32
N GLY A 319 -19.87 10.32 -5.38
CA GLY A 319 -19.51 9.55 -6.57
C GLY A 319 -18.52 8.42 -6.24
N SER A 320 -17.54 8.72 -5.39
CA SER A 320 -16.57 7.74 -4.88
C SER A 320 -17.28 6.62 -4.11
N ALA A 321 -18.21 6.94 -3.22
CA ALA A 321 -18.98 5.98 -2.43
C ALA A 321 -19.71 4.95 -3.32
N VAL A 322 -20.42 5.40 -4.35
CA VAL A 322 -21.16 4.52 -5.29
C VAL A 322 -20.21 3.52 -5.97
N VAL A 323 -19.08 4.01 -6.47
CA VAL A 323 -18.06 3.15 -7.11
C VAL A 323 -17.43 2.21 -6.10
N HIS A 324 -17.10 2.70 -4.90
CA HIS A 324 -16.42 1.93 -3.87
C HIS A 324 -17.23 0.78 -3.34
N VAL A 325 -18.49 1.03 -2.99
CA VAL A 325 -19.38 -0.02 -2.48
C VAL A 325 -19.53 -1.12 -3.53
N SER A 326 -19.79 -0.74 -4.78
CA SER A 326 -19.98 -1.70 -5.89
C SER A 326 -18.73 -2.55 -6.15
N VAL A 327 -17.56 -1.90 -6.32
CA VAL A 327 -16.29 -2.57 -6.63
C VAL A 327 -15.82 -3.46 -5.47
N LYS A 328 -16.01 -3.02 -4.22
CA LYS A 328 -15.59 -3.80 -3.04
C LYS A 328 -16.49 -5.02 -2.84
N LEU A 329 -17.81 -4.87 -2.93
CA LEU A 329 -18.74 -6.00 -2.82
C LEU A 329 -18.44 -7.05 -3.89
N PHE A 330 -18.21 -6.63 -5.13
CA PHE A 330 -17.82 -7.54 -6.21
C PHE A 330 -16.49 -8.25 -5.91
N SER A 331 -15.48 -7.51 -5.45
CA SER A 331 -14.18 -8.09 -5.06
C SER A 331 -14.29 -9.09 -3.91
N ILE A 332 -15.06 -8.75 -2.86
CA ILE A 332 -15.33 -9.62 -1.73
C ILE A 332 -16.02 -10.91 -2.20
N PHE A 333 -17.02 -10.79 -3.06
CA PHE A 333 -17.69 -11.94 -3.70
C PHE A 333 -16.68 -12.83 -4.44
N ILE A 334 -15.82 -12.27 -5.29
CA ILE A 334 -14.81 -13.03 -6.02
C ILE A 334 -13.84 -13.74 -5.07
N ILE A 335 -13.37 -13.06 -4.01
CA ILE A 335 -12.46 -13.64 -3.01
C ILE A 335 -13.15 -14.80 -2.28
N ILE A 336 -14.41 -14.65 -1.84
CA ILE A 336 -15.10 -15.69 -1.08
C ILE A 336 -15.36 -16.94 -1.95
N PHE A 337 -15.89 -16.76 -3.16
CA PHE A 337 -16.40 -17.87 -3.96
C PHE A 337 -15.38 -18.47 -4.92
N HIS A 338 -14.36 -17.71 -5.33
CA HIS A 338 -13.43 -18.12 -6.39
C HIS A 338 -11.97 -18.24 -5.92
N THR A 339 -11.71 -18.22 -4.60
CA THR A 339 -10.38 -18.53 -4.08
C THR A 339 -10.05 -20.03 -4.19
N PRO A 340 -8.93 -20.41 -4.84
CA PRO A 340 -8.50 -21.80 -4.93
C PRO A 340 -8.04 -22.32 -3.56
N LYS A 341 -8.15 -23.63 -3.33
CA LYS A 341 -7.88 -24.26 -2.02
C LYS A 341 -6.48 -23.95 -1.49
N GLU A 342 -5.50 -23.84 -2.39
CA GLU A 342 -4.10 -23.56 -2.08
C GLU A 342 -3.87 -22.14 -1.56
N MET A 343 -4.77 -21.20 -1.88
CA MET A 343 -4.68 -19.79 -1.47
C MET A 343 -5.61 -19.45 -0.30
N ARG A 344 -6.31 -20.43 0.28
CA ARG A 344 -7.37 -20.19 1.28
C ARG A 344 -6.92 -19.43 2.52
N TYR A 345 -5.68 -19.66 2.97
CA TYR A 345 -5.15 -18.90 4.11
C TYR A 345 -4.85 -17.45 3.73
N LEU A 346 -4.24 -17.23 2.56
CA LEU A 346 -3.98 -15.88 2.06
C LEU A 346 -5.28 -15.11 1.84
N SER A 347 -6.34 -15.76 1.34
CA SER A 347 -7.63 -15.11 1.14
C SER A 347 -8.27 -14.63 2.44
N PHE A 348 -8.03 -15.29 3.58
CA PHE A 348 -8.53 -14.76 4.86
C PHE A 348 -7.88 -13.43 5.22
N PHE A 349 -6.57 -13.27 5.02
CA PHE A 349 -5.90 -11.98 5.24
C PHE A 349 -6.35 -10.92 4.24
N LEU A 350 -6.50 -11.28 2.96
CA LEU A 350 -7.02 -10.37 1.93
C LEU A 350 -8.45 -9.94 2.24
N LEU A 351 -9.32 -10.88 2.63
CA LEU A 351 -10.71 -10.61 3.00
C LEU A 351 -10.78 -9.74 4.26
N ASN A 352 -9.96 -10.02 5.29
CA ASN A 352 -9.89 -9.20 6.50
C ASN A 352 -9.54 -7.75 6.16
N SER A 353 -8.50 -7.53 5.35
CA SER A 353 -8.13 -6.19 4.87
C SER A 353 -9.28 -5.51 4.09
N MET A 354 -9.88 -6.23 3.15
CA MET A 354 -11.01 -5.73 2.35
C MET A 354 -12.25 -5.42 3.20
N MET A 355 -12.51 -6.18 4.27
CA MET A 355 -13.65 -5.98 5.17
C MET A 355 -13.52 -4.70 5.98
N TRP A 356 -12.36 -4.48 6.62
CA TRP A 356 -12.12 -3.24 7.37
C TRP A 356 -12.16 -2.01 6.47
N ASN A 357 -11.59 -2.14 5.28
CA ASN A 357 -11.60 -1.10 4.27
C ASN A 357 -13.01 -0.85 3.70
N PHE A 358 -13.84 -1.89 3.58
CA PHE A 358 -15.25 -1.74 3.21
C PHE A 358 -16.06 -1.07 4.31
N ALA A 359 -15.85 -1.46 5.58
CA ALA A 359 -16.52 -0.85 6.73
C ALA A 359 -16.20 0.65 6.86
N ALA A 360 -14.93 1.04 6.71
CA ALA A 360 -14.54 2.46 6.70
C ALA A 360 -15.26 3.25 5.58
N ASN A 361 -15.28 2.72 4.36
CA ASN A 361 -15.99 3.39 3.26
C ASN A 361 -17.50 3.41 3.44
N LEU A 362 -18.08 2.39 4.07
CA LEU A 362 -19.50 2.37 4.41
C LEU A 362 -19.82 3.52 5.38
N ILE A 363 -18.96 3.76 6.37
CA ILE A 363 -19.10 4.91 7.27
C ILE A 363 -18.98 6.22 6.48
N PHE A 364 -17.99 6.35 5.59
CA PHE A 364 -17.84 7.54 4.73
C PHE A 364 -19.04 7.81 3.81
N VAL A 365 -19.90 6.83 3.52
CA VAL A 365 -21.17 7.10 2.79
C VAL A 365 -22.12 7.94 3.65
N PHE A 366 -22.06 7.79 4.97
CA PHE A 366 -22.93 8.52 5.90
C PHE A 366 -22.31 9.82 6.40
N ILE A 367 -20.98 9.86 6.53
CA ILE A 367 -20.23 11.00 7.05
C ILE A 367 -19.20 11.50 6.04
N HIS A 368 -19.38 12.74 5.60
CA HIS A 368 -18.39 13.48 4.85
C HIS A 368 -17.62 14.38 5.82
N LEU A 369 -16.33 14.14 5.97
CA LEU A 369 -15.50 14.89 6.89
C LEU A 369 -14.96 16.15 6.19
N ASN A 370 -15.42 17.32 6.64
CA ASN A 370 -14.88 18.60 6.19
C ASN A 370 -14.01 19.21 7.30
N PRO A 371 -12.68 19.34 7.11
CA PRO A 371 -11.81 19.95 8.12
C PRO A 371 -12.15 21.44 8.29
N MET A 372 -12.35 21.86 9.55
CA MET A 372 -12.73 23.24 9.93
C MET A 372 -11.52 24.01 10.50
N TYR A 373 -10.37 23.88 9.86
CA TYR A 373 -9.14 24.54 10.31
C TYR A 373 -9.27 26.08 10.26
N PRO A 374 -8.71 26.82 11.22
CA PRO A 374 -7.69 26.40 12.20
C PRO A 374 -8.20 25.62 13.41
N ALA A 375 -9.51 25.63 13.69
CA ALA A 375 -10.04 24.81 14.79
C ALA A 375 -9.76 23.33 14.51
N MET A 376 -9.35 22.58 15.53
CA MET A 376 -9.11 21.14 15.42
C MET A 376 -10.44 20.38 15.45
N CYS A 377 -11.30 20.72 14.51
CA CYS A 377 -12.65 20.21 14.37
C CYS A 377 -12.92 19.77 12.94
N PHE A 378 -13.87 18.86 12.78
CA PHE A 378 -14.40 18.41 11.50
C PHE A 378 -15.90 18.62 11.48
N ARG A 379 -16.43 19.26 10.44
CA ARG A 379 -17.86 19.26 10.18
C ARG A 379 -18.23 17.92 9.54
N ALA A 380 -19.20 17.25 10.13
CA ALA A 380 -19.74 15.98 9.64
C ALA A 380 -20.92 16.26 8.71
N ASP A 381 -20.60 16.43 7.42
CA ASP A 381 -21.58 16.58 6.34
C ASP A 381 -22.12 15.20 5.88
N GLY A 382 -23.02 15.18 4.90
CA GLY A 382 -23.61 13.94 4.35
C GLY A 382 -24.97 13.60 4.98
N LEU A 383 -25.30 12.31 5.10
CA LEU A 383 -26.57 11.90 5.72
C LEU A 383 -26.64 12.25 7.21
N ILE A 384 -25.50 12.29 7.90
CA ILE A 384 -25.47 12.61 9.33
C ILE A 384 -25.75 14.09 9.60
N GLY A 385 -25.48 14.98 8.64
CA GLY A 385 -25.76 16.41 8.76
C GLY A 385 -27.24 16.73 9.02
N TYR A 386 -28.17 15.82 8.68
CA TYR A 386 -29.61 15.98 8.96
C TYR A 386 -30.01 15.68 10.40
N VAL A 387 -29.17 14.96 11.17
CA VAL A 387 -29.51 14.51 12.53
C VAL A 387 -29.06 15.52 13.59
N ASP A 388 -28.19 16.47 13.22
CA ASP A 388 -27.61 17.53 14.06
C ASP A 388 -27.32 17.08 15.51
N ASN A 389 -26.60 15.96 15.63
CA ASN A 389 -26.29 15.34 16.92
C ASN A 389 -24.79 15.05 17.02
N GLU A 390 -24.12 15.85 17.83
CA GLU A 390 -22.68 15.78 18.09
C GLU A 390 -22.24 14.40 18.60
N LEU A 391 -23.01 13.76 19.49
CA LEU A 391 -22.66 12.44 20.04
C LEU A 391 -22.65 11.37 18.93
N ILE A 392 -23.63 11.39 18.03
CA ILE A 392 -23.68 10.43 16.91
C ILE A 392 -22.51 10.68 15.96
N ALA A 393 -22.18 11.94 15.69
CA ALA A 393 -21.04 12.32 14.87
C ALA A 393 -19.70 11.81 15.46
N HIS A 394 -19.50 11.95 16.78
CA HIS A 394 -18.35 11.38 17.50
C HIS A 394 -18.32 9.85 17.45
N ILE A 395 -19.46 9.16 17.63
CA ILE A 395 -19.53 7.70 17.55
C ILE A 395 -19.13 7.21 16.15
N LEU A 396 -19.62 7.85 15.09
CA LEU A 396 -19.27 7.50 13.70
C LEU A 396 -17.80 7.78 13.41
N MET A 397 -17.26 8.89 13.90
CA MET A 397 -15.83 9.21 13.77
C MET A 397 -14.94 8.22 14.52
N ALA A 398 -15.31 7.84 15.75
CA ALA A 398 -14.61 6.81 16.51
C ALA A 398 -14.61 5.47 15.76
N ALA A 399 -15.77 5.06 15.23
CA ALA A 399 -15.92 3.86 14.43
C ALA A 399 -15.08 3.92 13.13
N LEU A 400 -14.98 5.09 12.51
CA LEU A 400 -14.17 5.30 11.32
C LEU A 400 -12.67 5.11 11.61
N PHE A 401 -12.13 5.79 12.63
CA PHE A 401 -10.73 5.63 13.03
C PHE A 401 -10.43 4.19 13.44
N PHE A 402 -11.35 3.55 14.17
CA PHE A 402 -11.26 2.13 14.50
C PHE A 402 -11.13 1.27 13.24
N CYS A 403 -11.94 1.52 12.20
CA CYS A 403 -11.84 0.79 10.93
C CYS A 403 -10.52 1.08 10.20
N ILE A 404 -10.04 2.33 10.21
CA ILE A 404 -8.76 2.72 9.59
C ILE A 404 -7.59 2.01 10.25
N LEU A 405 -7.51 2.03 11.59
CA LEU A 405 -6.45 1.35 12.35
C LEU A 405 -6.44 -0.16 12.10
N ASN A 406 -7.62 -0.79 12.15
CA ASN A 406 -7.74 -2.20 11.87
C ASN A 406 -7.41 -2.53 10.41
N CYS A 407 -7.71 -1.63 9.46
CA CYS A 407 -7.28 -1.75 8.07
C CYS A 407 -5.75 -1.73 7.95
N CYS A 408 -5.06 -0.81 8.62
CA CYS A 408 -3.58 -0.76 8.64
C CYS A 408 -2.96 -2.07 9.17
N VAL A 409 -3.48 -2.56 10.30
CA VAL A 409 -3.06 -3.84 10.90
C VAL A 409 -3.32 -5.02 9.95
N ALA A 410 -4.48 -5.07 9.31
CA ALA A 410 -4.86 -6.15 8.40
C ALA A 410 -3.98 -6.15 7.14
N VAL A 411 -3.76 -4.97 6.53
CA VAL A 411 -2.83 -4.81 5.40
C VAL A 411 -1.43 -5.27 5.80
N GLY A 412 -0.93 -4.82 6.95
CA GLY A 412 0.38 -5.22 7.44
C GLY A 412 0.49 -6.74 7.64
N SER A 413 -0.57 -7.36 8.19
CA SER A 413 -0.61 -8.81 8.41
C SER A 413 -0.49 -9.62 7.11
N VAL A 414 -1.03 -9.13 5.99
CA VAL A 414 -0.89 -9.78 4.67
C VAL A 414 0.59 -9.91 4.27
N PHE A 415 1.39 -8.87 4.52
CA PHE A 415 2.82 -8.87 4.19
C PHE A 415 3.61 -9.86 5.03
N HIS A 416 3.39 -9.85 6.34
CA HIS A 416 4.03 -10.78 7.26
C HIS A 416 3.70 -12.22 6.88
N TYR A 417 2.42 -12.51 6.64
CA TYR A 417 1.99 -13.83 6.24
C TYR A 417 2.69 -14.29 4.95
N ARG A 418 2.78 -13.43 3.93
CA ARG A 418 3.48 -13.74 2.67
C ARG A 418 4.97 -14.04 2.89
N TYR A 419 5.64 -13.25 3.72
CA TYR A 419 7.02 -13.50 4.08
C TYR A 419 7.19 -14.85 4.79
N ILE A 420 6.34 -15.14 5.79
CA ILE A 420 6.41 -16.38 6.57
C ILE A 420 6.16 -17.61 5.68
N VAL A 421 5.16 -17.58 4.79
CA VAL A 421 4.89 -18.68 3.85
C VAL A 421 6.09 -18.95 2.96
N PHE A 422 6.78 -17.91 2.50
CA PHE A 422 7.91 -18.07 1.58
C PHE A 422 9.21 -18.51 2.29
N ALA A 423 9.47 -17.94 3.46
CA ALA A 423 10.69 -18.18 4.22
C ALA A 423 10.61 -19.47 5.08
N PHE A 424 9.42 -19.80 5.60
CA PHE A 424 9.18 -20.88 6.55
C PHE A 424 7.96 -21.73 6.17
N PRO A 425 7.99 -22.44 5.03
CA PRO A 425 6.88 -23.28 4.57
C PRO A 425 6.53 -24.39 5.58
N ASP A 426 7.54 -24.94 6.26
CA ASP A 426 7.33 -26.00 7.26
C ASP A 426 6.57 -25.50 8.50
N LEU A 427 6.77 -24.24 8.87
CA LEU A 427 6.05 -23.63 9.99
C LEU A 427 4.59 -23.41 9.59
N THR A 428 4.35 -22.84 8.41
CA THR A 428 2.99 -22.56 7.91
C THR A 428 2.19 -23.84 7.69
N ALA A 429 2.83 -24.96 7.34
CA ALA A 429 2.16 -26.26 7.25
C ALA A 429 1.69 -26.81 8.61
N ARG A 430 2.32 -26.40 9.72
CA ARG A 430 1.98 -26.89 11.08
C ARG A 430 0.95 -26.02 11.80
N VAL A 431 0.87 -24.74 11.43
CA VAL A 431 -0.02 -23.78 12.10
C VAL A 431 -1.47 -24.06 11.72
N LYS A 432 -2.33 -24.26 12.72
CA LYS A 432 -3.77 -24.48 12.52
C LYS A 432 -4.45 -23.17 12.11
N PRO A 433 -5.45 -23.18 11.21
CA PRO A 433 -6.20 -21.98 10.83
C PRO A 433 -6.81 -21.23 12.02
N SER A 434 -7.34 -21.96 13.01
CA SER A 434 -7.93 -21.37 14.21
C SER A 434 -6.92 -20.57 15.02
N SER A 435 -5.66 -21.00 15.09
CA SER A 435 -4.59 -20.26 15.76
C SER A 435 -4.26 -18.96 15.05
N VAL A 436 -4.29 -18.96 13.71
CA VAL A 436 -4.10 -17.73 12.91
C VAL A 436 -5.25 -16.76 13.15
N PHE A 437 -6.49 -17.26 13.12
CA PHE A 437 -7.68 -16.45 13.36
C PHE A 437 -7.69 -15.84 14.77
N LEU A 438 -7.36 -16.63 15.79
CA LEU A 438 -7.23 -16.16 17.17
C LEU A 438 -6.16 -15.08 17.29
N LEU A 439 -4.98 -15.31 16.71
CA LEU A 439 -3.89 -14.32 16.72
C LEU A 439 -4.30 -13.01 16.05
N CYS A 440 -4.90 -13.07 14.85
CA CYS A 440 -5.39 -11.87 14.16
C CYS A 440 -6.42 -11.12 14.99
N THR A 441 -7.40 -11.83 15.55
CA THR A 441 -8.43 -11.23 16.41
C THR A 441 -7.82 -10.57 17.65
N SER A 442 -6.88 -11.24 18.31
CA SER A 442 -6.17 -10.69 19.47
C SER A 442 -5.38 -9.42 19.11
N ILE A 443 -4.68 -9.38 17.97
CA ILE A 443 -3.95 -8.18 17.54
C ILE A 443 -4.93 -7.02 17.32
N HIS A 444 -6.06 -7.27 16.64
CA HIS A 444 -7.09 -6.25 16.42
C HIS A 444 -7.64 -5.70 17.74
N LEU A 445 -7.94 -6.57 18.71
CA LEU A 445 -8.42 -6.16 20.04
C LEU A 445 -7.37 -5.35 20.81
N ILE A 446 -6.10 -5.78 20.76
CA ILE A 446 -4.98 -5.09 21.41
C ILE A 446 -4.78 -3.69 20.82
N THR A 447 -5.02 -3.49 19.52
CA THR A 447 -4.97 -2.15 18.92
C THR A 447 -6.22 -1.32 19.18
N ALA A 448 -7.38 -1.96 19.22
CA ALA A 448 -8.68 -1.32 19.38
C ALA A 448 -8.91 -0.70 20.77
N ILE A 449 -8.62 -1.45 21.83
CA ILE A 449 -8.95 -1.06 23.20
C ILE A 449 -8.18 0.21 23.62
N PRO A 450 -6.84 0.31 23.42
CA PRO A 450 -6.10 1.52 23.72
C PRO A 450 -6.55 2.71 22.86
N PHE A 451 -6.87 2.48 21.58
CA PHE A 451 -7.37 3.53 20.72
C PHE A 451 -8.68 4.14 21.26
N ALA A 452 -9.66 3.30 21.64
CA ALA A 452 -10.91 3.78 22.19
C ALA A 452 -10.69 4.63 23.46
N TYR A 453 -9.78 4.20 24.34
CA TYR A 453 -9.40 4.95 25.52
C TYR A 453 -8.80 6.33 25.16
N PHE A 454 -7.83 6.38 24.26
CA PHE A 454 -7.21 7.64 23.84
C PHE A 454 -8.19 8.57 23.11
N TYR A 455 -9.07 8.01 22.27
CA TYR A 455 -10.10 8.79 21.58
C TYR A 455 -11.03 9.51 22.56
N ILE A 456 -11.53 8.82 23.59
CA ILE A 456 -12.40 9.41 24.62
C ILE A 456 -11.68 10.53 25.38
N MET A 457 -10.37 10.38 25.64
CA MET A 457 -9.57 11.40 26.33
C MET A 457 -9.28 12.64 25.46
N TRP A 458 -9.31 12.49 24.13
CA TRP A 458 -8.93 13.51 23.17
C TRP A 458 -10.11 14.35 22.66
N ILE A 459 -11.31 13.80 22.60
CA ILE A 459 -12.51 14.55 22.18
C ILE A 459 -12.85 15.66 23.18
N VAL A 460 -13.45 16.73 22.68
CA VAL A 460 -13.97 17.84 23.50
C VAL A 460 -15.33 18.26 22.96
N PRO A 461 -16.36 18.42 23.82
CA PRO A 461 -17.65 18.95 23.39
C PRO A 461 -17.51 20.32 22.74
N TYR A 462 -18.33 20.63 21.75
CA TYR A 462 -18.35 21.93 21.07
C TYR A 462 -18.50 23.10 22.06
N SER A 463 -19.39 22.95 23.06
CA SER A 463 -19.60 23.93 24.13
C SER A 463 -18.37 24.17 25.01
N ASP A 464 -17.44 23.23 25.04
CA ASP A 464 -16.29 23.21 25.94
C ASP A 464 -14.96 23.42 25.19
N TYR A 465 -15.02 23.59 23.85
CA TYR A 465 -13.83 23.87 23.05
C TYR A 465 -13.14 25.17 23.52
N PRO A 466 -11.83 25.17 23.77
CA PRO A 466 -11.18 26.25 24.52
C PRO A 466 -10.98 27.56 23.76
N ILE A 467 -10.96 27.54 22.42
CA ILE A 467 -10.71 28.72 21.58
C ILE A 467 -12.00 29.06 20.84
N LYS A 468 -12.87 29.84 21.47
CA LYS A 468 -14.24 30.10 20.97
C LYS A 468 -14.26 30.91 19.68
N GLU A 469 -13.24 31.72 19.47
CA GLU A 469 -13.10 32.62 18.33
C GLU A 469 -12.85 31.87 17.02
N GLU A 470 -12.32 30.64 17.10
CA GLU A 470 -12.03 29.77 15.95
C GLU A 470 -13.18 28.81 15.62
N LEU A 471 -14.20 28.70 16.47
CA LEU A 471 -15.29 27.78 16.23
C LEU A 471 -16.13 28.20 15.02
N PRO A 472 -16.45 27.27 14.11
CA PRO A 472 -17.43 27.52 13.05
C PRO A 472 -18.84 27.67 13.63
N SER A 473 -19.82 28.02 12.80
CA SER A 473 -21.23 28.00 13.23
C SER A 473 -21.63 26.63 13.79
N ALA A 474 -22.48 26.65 14.82
CA ALA A 474 -22.99 25.44 15.46
C ALA A 474 -23.67 24.52 14.42
N GLY A 475 -23.35 23.22 14.49
CA GLY A 475 -23.87 22.15 13.65
C GLY A 475 -23.25 20.81 14.08
N SER A 476 -23.33 19.79 13.23
CA SER A 476 -22.70 18.46 13.41
C SER A 476 -21.16 18.51 13.39
N VAL A 477 -20.56 19.31 14.25
CA VAL A 477 -19.12 19.54 14.36
C VAL A 477 -18.54 18.59 15.40
N ILE A 478 -17.43 17.96 15.05
CA ILE A 478 -16.69 17.03 15.88
C ILE A 478 -15.39 17.73 16.26
N CYS A 479 -15.17 18.01 17.54
CA CYS A 479 -14.01 18.74 18.00
C CYS A 479 -13.05 17.89 18.84
N PHE A 480 -11.77 18.21 18.76
CA PHE A 480 -10.70 17.58 19.53
C PHE A 480 -9.92 18.63 20.33
N LYS A 481 -9.32 18.22 21.45
CA LYS A 481 -8.47 19.10 22.26
C LYS A 481 -7.30 19.61 21.40
N PRO A 482 -7.15 20.94 21.21
CA PRO A 482 -6.12 21.50 20.33
C PRO A 482 -4.72 21.51 20.98
N TYR A 483 -4.65 21.40 22.30
CA TYR A 483 -3.42 21.36 23.10
C TYR A 483 -3.59 20.41 24.30
N GLY A 484 -2.49 20.15 25.02
CA GLY A 484 -2.46 19.25 26.19
C GLY A 484 -1.74 17.93 25.91
N TRP A 485 -1.47 17.18 26.98
CA TRP A 485 -0.77 15.90 26.89
C TRP A 485 -1.67 14.82 26.24
N GLU A 486 -2.99 14.94 26.37
CA GLU A 486 -3.96 14.01 25.78
C GLU A 486 -3.89 14.02 24.25
N LYS A 487 -3.75 15.22 23.65
CA LYS A 487 -3.51 15.38 22.22
C LYS A 487 -2.22 14.68 21.82
N ASN A 488 -1.11 15.03 22.47
CA ASN A 488 0.21 14.53 22.12
C ASN A 488 0.26 12.99 22.22
N VAL A 489 -0.21 12.42 23.34
CA VAL A 489 -0.24 10.96 23.53
C VAL A 489 -1.13 10.27 22.50
N THR A 490 -2.30 10.82 22.18
CA THR A 490 -3.22 10.21 21.19
C THR A 490 -2.63 10.23 19.79
N VAL A 491 -2.03 11.36 19.41
CA VAL A 491 -1.35 11.55 18.13
C VAL A 491 -0.13 10.64 18.01
N ASP A 492 0.72 10.60 19.03
CA ASP A 492 1.91 9.77 19.07
C ASP A 492 1.54 8.28 19.02
N ALA A 493 0.48 7.88 19.72
CA ALA A 493 -0.06 6.52 19.65
C ALA A 493 -0.56 6.18 18.24
N LEU A 494 -1.27 7.10 17.57
CA LEU A 494 -1.72 6.92 16.19
C LEU A 494 -0.53 6.75 15.23
N PHE A 495 0.48 7.61 15.33
CA PHE A 495 1.70 7.49 14.54
C PHE A 495 2.46 6.20 14.82
N ALA A 496 2.58 5.81 16.10
CA ALA A 496 3.23 4.58 16.49
C ALA A 496 2.52 3.37 15.86
N VAL A 497 1.19 3.32 15.86
CA VAL A 497 0.44 2.22 15.20
C VAL A 497 0.68 2.22 13.69
N ILE A 498 0.63 3.38 13.03
CA ILE A 498 0.89 3.46 11.58
C ILE A 498 2.33 3.01 11.28
N PHE A 499 3.32 3.52 12.01
CA PHE A 499 4.73 3.17 11.87
C PHE A 499 4.98 1.66 12.12
N LEU A 500 4.42 1.11 13.20
CA LEU A 500 4.51 -0.32 13.53
C LEU A 500 3.77 -1.20 12.53
N SER A 501 2.82 -0.68 11.76
CA SER A 501 2.19 -1.42 10.66
C SER A 501 3.01 -1.36 9.36
N VAL A 502 3.54 -0.17 9.02
CA VAL A 502 4.24 0.10 7.75
C VAL A 502 5.66 -0.44 7.77
N CYS A 503 6.46 -0.17 8.81
CA CYS A 503 7.87 -0.56 8.85
C CYS A 503 8.07 -2.08 8.79
N PRO A 504 7.35 -2.91 9.57
CA PRO A 504 7.45 -4.36 9.46
C PRO A 504 6.93 -4.91 8.12
N SER A 505 5.98 -4.20 7.48
CA SER A 505 5.53 -4.53 6.12
C SER A 505 6.63 -4.31 5.07
N ILE A 506 7.30 -3.15 5.12
CA ILE A 506 8.45 -2.84 4.26
C ILE A 506 9.58 -3.83 4.52
N LEU A 507 9.90 -4.12 5.79
CA LEU A 507 10.90 -5.10 6.16
C LEU A 507 10.56 -6.49 5.61
N SER A 508 9.30 -6.92 5.74
CA SER A 508 8.82 -8.20 5.19
C SER A 508 9.00 -8.27 3.67
N VAL A 509 8.74 -7.18 2.95
CA VAL A 509 8.99 -7.07 1.50
C VAL A 509 10.49 -7.20 1.20
N ILE A 510 11.35 -6.45 1.89
CA ILE A 510 12.81 -6.51 1.69
C ILE A 510 13.34 -7.92 1.98
N LEU A 511 12.89 -8.55 3.06
CA LEU A 511 13.29 -9.91 3.42
C LEU A 511 12.78 -10.94 2.41
N LEU A 512 11.58 -10.76 1.87
CA LEU A 512 11.03 -11.60 0.79
C LEU A 512 11.88 -11.48 -0.48
N LEU A 513 12.21 -10.25 -0.91
CA LEU A 513 13.08 -9.98 -2.05
C LEU A 513 14.47 -10.64 -1.87
N ARG A 514 15.08 -10.48 -0.69
CA ARG A 514 16.37 -11.10 -0.36
C ARG A 514 16.30 -12.63 -0.38
N SER A 515 15.21 -13.21 0.15
CA SER A 515 15.02 -14.66 0.17
C SER A 515 14.88 -15.24 -1.24
N ILE A 516 14.20 -14.54 -2.15
CA ILE A 516 14.08 -14.92 -3.55
C ILE A 516 15.44 -14.85 -4.26
N LYS A 517 16.19 -13.75 -4.09
CA LYS A 517 17.56 -13.62 -4.64
C LYS A 517 18.47 -14.74 -4.16
N LYS A 518 18.40 -15.13 -2.88
CA LYS A 518 19.22 -16.23 -2.34
C LYS A 518 18.89 -17.59 -2.97
N LYS A 519 17.62 -17.85 -3.30
CA LYS A 519 17.18 -19.10 -3.92
C LYS A 519 17.44 -19.16 -5.43
N GLN A 520 17.85 -18.05 -6.05
CA GLN A 520 18.07 -17.94 -7.49
C GLN A 520 19.12 -18.91 -8.03
N GLY A 521 20.17 -19.21 -7.25
CA GLY A 521 21.23 -20.14 -7.68
C GLY A 521 20.85 -21.62 -7.64
N VAL A 522 19.79 -21.99 -6.89
CA VAL A 522 19.40 -23.40 -6.67
C VAL A 522 18.18 -23.78 -7.52
N MET A 523 17.33 -22.82 -7.86
CA MET A 523 16.08 -23.07 -8.56
C MET A 523 16.23 -23.11 -10.08
N HIS A 524 15.45 -23.98 -10.73
CA HIS A 524 15.35 -24.05 -12.17
C HIS A 524 14.85 -22.72 -12.78
N LYS A 525 15.46 -22.25 -13.88
CA LYS A 525 15.19 -20.94 -14.51
C LYS A 525 13.70 -20.65 -14.75
N GLN A 526 12.94 -21.64 -15.26
CA GLN A 526 11.50 -21.46 -15.52
C GLN A 526 10.68 -21.22 -14.24
N LEU A 527 11.05 -21.88 -13.13
CA LEU A 527 10.36 -21.69 -11.86
C LEU A 527 10.70 -20.32 -11.26
N LEU A 528 11.92 -19.85 -11.50
CA LEU A 528 12.37 -18.53 -11.05
C LEU A 528 11.63 -17.39 -11.75
N GLU A 529 11.44 -17.46 -13.06
CA GLU A 529 10.65 -16.45 -13.80
C GLU A 529 9.21 -16.40 -13.32
N LYS A 530 8.58 -17.56 -13.10
CA LYS A 530 7.22 -17.63 -12.53
C LYS A 530 7.17 -16.99 -11.14
N GLN A 531 8.15 -17.27 -10.28
CA GLN A 531 8.22 -16.66 -8.95
C GLN A 531 8.52 -15.16 -8.99
N ARG A 532 9.35 -14.69 -9.92
CA ARG A 532 9.66 -13.27 -10.11
C ARG A 532 8.40 -12.49 -10.54
N ASN A 533 7.63 -13.02 -11.48
CA ASN A 533 6.38 -12.39 -11.92
C ASN A 533 5.34 -12.38 -10.80
N PHE A 534 5.26 -13.46 -10.02
CA PHE A 534 4.40 -13.51 -8.84
C PHE A 534 4.84 -12.49 -7.79
N LEU A 535 6.13 -12.36 -7.52
CA LEU A 535 6.67 -11.37 -6.59
C LEU A 535 6.35 -9.94 -7.02
N PHE A 536 6.54 -9.60 -8.30
CA PHE A 536 6.17 -8.27 -8.81
C PHE A 536 4.68 -8.01 -8.65
N THR A 537 3.84 -9.00 -8.97
CA THR A 537 2.39 -8.92 -8.72
C THR A 537 2.09 -8.61 -7.25
N LEU A 538 2.75 -9.31 -6.32
CA LEU A 538 2.56 -9.08 -4.89
C LEU A 538 3.03 -7.70 -4.46
N LEU A 539 4.13 -7.21 -5.01
CA LEU A 539 4.69 -5.88 -4.76
C LEU A 539 3.79 -4.77 -5.30
N SER A 540 3.16 -4.97 -6.46
CA SER A 540 2.19 -4.03 -7.02
C SER A 540 0.89 -3.97 -6.20
N ILE A 541 0.37 -5.12 -5.75
CA ILE A 541 -0.80 -5.14 -4.84
C ILE A 541 -0.49 -4.41 -3.53
N ALA A 542 0.77 -4.49 -3.10
CA ALA A 542 1.28 -3.93 -1.87
C ALA A 542 1.54 -2.42 -1.90
N SER A 543 2.00 -1.91 -3.04
CA SER A 543 2.33 -0.49 -3.17
C SER A 543 1.08 0.39 -3.04
N ILE A 544 -0.07 -0.05 -3.54
CA ILE A 544 -1.28 0.78 -3.58
C ILE A 544 -1.77 1.19 -2.18
N PRO A 545 -1.99 0.28 -1.21
CA PRO A 545 -2.37 0.68 0.14
C PRO A 545 -1.33 1.57 0.81
N THR A 546 -0.03 1.37 0.56
CA THR A 546 1.03 2.18 1.16
C THR A 546 1.07 3.60 0.60
N PHE A 547 1.07 3.74 -0.74
CA PHE A 547 1.24 5.04 -1.39
C PHE A 547 -0.05 5.83 -1.52
N VAL A 548 -1.19 5.17 -1.76
CA VAL A 548 -2.49 5.83 -1.97
C VAL A 548 -3.33 5.87 -0.70
N GLY A 549 -3.09 4.96 0.25
CA GLY A 549 -3.75 4.98 1.56
C GLY A 549 -2.86 5.56 2.65
N GLY A 550 -1.72 4.92 2.91
CA GLY A 550 -0.84 5.21 4.05
C GLY A 550 -0.22 6.60 4.01
N ILE A 551 0.38 7.01 2.88
CA ILE A 551 0.98 8.35 2.77
C ILE A 551 -0.08 9.46 2.90
N PRO A 552 -1.21 9.44 2.16
CA PRO A 552 -2.29 10.40 2.38
C PRO A 552 -2.84 10.40 3.80
N LEU A 553 -2.95 9.24 4.46
CA LEU A 553 -3.34 9.17 5.87
C LEU A 553 -2.36 9.90 6.78
N MET A 554 -1.05 9.71 6.57
CA MET A 554 -0.03 10.44 7.32
C MET A 554 -0.11 11.96 7.10
N ILE A 555 -0.32 12.40 5.85
CA ILE A 555 -0.49 13.82 5.52
C ILE A 555 -1.75 14.39 6.19
N ALA A 556 -2.87 13.67 6.15
CA ALA A 556 -4.11 14.08 6.81
C ALA A 556 -3.92 14.20 8.34
N VAL A 557 -3.16 13.30 8.95
CA VAL A 557 -2.84 13.37 10.39
C VAL A 557 -1.92 14.56 10.69
N VAL A 558 -0.87 14.80 9.89
CA VAL A 558 0.03 15.96 10.08
C VAL A 558 -0.74 17.29 9.97
N THR A 559 -1.58 17.43 8.94
CA THR A 559 -2.42 18.63 8.78
C THR A 559 -3.43 18.80 9.92
N ALA A 560 -3.95 17.73 10.50
CA ALA A 560 -4.81 17.80 11.68
C ALA A 560 -4.06 18.23 12.95
N ILE A 561 -2.78 17.88 13.08
CA ILE A 561 -1.95 18.26 14.23
C ILE A 561 -1.53 19.73 14.15
N GLN A 562 -1.23 20.18 12.92
CA GLN A 562 -0.80 21.53 12.59
C GLN A 562 -1.83 22.22 11.67
N PRO A 563 -3.04 22.52 12.18
CA PRO A 563 -4.13 23.06 11.37
C PRO A 563 -3.84 24.48 10.85
N HIS A 564 -2.85 25.17 11.41
CA HIS A 564 -2.40 26.49 10.96
C HIS A 564 -1.43 26.45 9.76
N LEU A 565 -1.05 25.26 9.27
CA LEU A 565 -0.23 25.19 8.06
C LEU A 565 -0.97 25.83 6.87
N PRO A 566 -0.27 26.55 5.97
CA PRO A 566 -0.90 27.09 4.78
C PRO A 566 -1.48 25.94 3.95
N TYR A 567 -2.73 26.10 3.53
CA TYR A 567 -3.50 25.10 2.77
C TYR A 567 -3.74 23.76 3.50
N ALA A 568 -3.62 23.72 4.83
CA ALA A 568 -3.84 22.50 5.62
C ALA A 568 -5.20 21.86 5.32
N ARG A 569 -6.23 22.69 5.15
CA ARG A 569 -7.61 22.28 4.91
C ARG A 569 -7.74 21.54 3.58
N GLU A 570 -7.28 22.16 2.50
CA GLU A 570 -7.34 21.62 1.14
C GLU A 570 -6.49 20.36 1.01
N ILE A 571 -5.29 20.36 1.59
CA ILE A 571 -4.40 19.18 1.62
C ILE A 571 -5.08 18.03 2.36
N CYS A 572 -5.73 18.29 3.49
CA CYS A 572 -6.47 17.28 4.25
C CYS A 572 -7.66 16.74 3.44
N MET A 573 -8.44 17.59 2.79
CA MET A 573 -9.57 17.18 1.91
C MET A 573 -9.09 16.29 0.76
N ILE A 574 -8.05 16.70 0.03
CA ILE A 574 -7.46 15.87 -1.05
C ILE A 574 -6.98 14.52 -0.49
N SER A 575 -6.34 14.53 0.68
CA SER A 575 -5.88 13.31 1.33
C SER A 575 -7.05 12.39 1.69
N ILE A 576 -8.16 12.91 2.21
CA ILE A 576 -9.37 12.13 2.51
C ILE A 576 -9.95 11.52 1.23
N VAL A 577 -10.00 12.26 0.11
CA VAL A 577 -10.43 11.68 -1.19
C VAL A 577 -9.53 10.52 -1.61
N LEU A 578 -8.21 10.66 -1.48
CA LEU A 578 -7.28 9.56 -1.81
C LEU A 578 -7.46 8.35 -0.88
N ILE A 579 -7.63 8.59 0.42
CA ILE A 579 -7.88 7.55 1.43
C ILE A 579 -9.21 6.85 1.17
N THR A 580 -10.28 7.55 0.82
CA THR A 580 -11.56 6.89 0.50
C THR A 580 -11.45 6.04 -0.77
N ASN A 581 -10.60 6.45 -1.72
CA ASN A 581 -10.41 5.79 -3.01
C ASN A 581 -9.40 4.63 -3.05
N HIS A 582 -8.40 4.61 -2.15
CA HIS A 582 -7.34 3.60 -2.19
C HIS A 582 -7.87 2.16 -2.16
N GLY A 583 -8.99 1.94 -1.45
CA GLY A 583 -9.62 0.65 -1.29
C GLY A 583 -10.11 0.02 -2.60
N SER A 584 -10.72 0.82 -3.47
CA SER A 584 -11.17 0.33 -4.78
C SER A 584 -10.03 0.12 -5.75
N LEU A 585 -9.04 1.01 -5.75
CA LEU A 585 -7.83 0.82 -6.54
C LEU A 585 -7.12 -0.48 -6.13
N TYR A 586 -7.01 -0.72 -4.83
CA TYR A 586 -6.48 -1.96 -4.27
C TYR A 586 -7.30 -3.18 -4.73
N ALA A 587 -8.62 -3.11 -4.66
CA ALA A 587 -9.53 -4.19 -5.04
C ALA A 587 -9.44 -4.55 -6.54
N ILE A 588 -9.43 -3.53 -7.41
CA ILE A 588 -9.27 -3.70 -8.86
C ILE A 588 -7.94 -4.36 -9.17
N VAL A 589 -6.85 -3.86 -8.60
CA VAL A 589 -5.51 -4.42 -8.83
C VAL A 589 -5.40 -5.84 -8.27
N LEU A 590 -6.04 -6.13 -7.14
CA LEU A 590 -6.10 -7.47 -6.58
C LEU A 590 -6.78 -8.46 -7.54
N ILE A 591 -7.93 -8.09 -8.13
CA ILE A 591 -8.63 -8.92 -9.14
C ILE A 591 -7.75 -9.10 -10.38
N LEU A 592 -7.20 -8.02 -10.93
CA LEU A 592 -6.47 -8.04 -12.19
C LEU A 592 -5.16 -8.82 -12.10
N ALA A 593 -4.46 -8.70 -10.97
CA ALA A 593 -3.14 -9.26 -10.79
C ALA A 593 -3.19 -10.75 -10.39
N ILE A 594 -4.22 -11.18 -9.65
CA ILE A 594 -4.39 -12.60 -9.27
C ILE A 594 -5.16 -13.35 -10.36
N ARG A 595 -4.45 -14.18 -11.13
CA ARG A 595 -5.00 -14.94 -12.27
C ARG A 595 -6.34 -15.68 -11.99
N PRO A 596 -6.52 -16.45 -10.90
CA PRO A 596 -7.80 -17.10 -10.63
C PRO A 596 -8.94 -16.09 -10.42
N TYR A 597 -8.68 -14.95 -9.78
CA TYR A 597 -9.68 -13.90 -9.58
C TYR A 597 -10.04 -13.21 -10.89
N ARG A 598 -9.05 -12.87 -11.72
CA ARG A 598 -9.30 -12.30 -13.05
C ARG A 598 -10.17 -13.22 -13.91
N SER A 599 -9.85 -14.52 -13.92
CA SER A 599 -10.60 -15.51 -14.71
C SER A 599 -12.05 -15.64 -14.21
N ALA A 600 -12.24 -15.63 -12.89
CA ALA A 600 -13.57 -15.63 -12.29
C ALA A 600 -14.35 -14.35 -12.57
N ALA A 601 -13.72 -13.18 -12.44
CA ALA A 601 -14.34 -11.89 -12.73
C ALA A 601 -14.78 -11.81 -14.21
N GLN A 602 -13.94 -12.26 -15.14
CA GLN A 602 -14.30 -12.35 -16.56
C GLN A 602 -15.51 -13.27 -16.78
N LEU A 603 -15.54 -14.44 -16.13
CA LEU A 603 -16.66 -15.36 -16.23
C LEU A 603 -17.96 -14.75 -15.71
N VAL A 604 -17.92 -14.08 -14.56
CA VAL A 604 -19.09 -13.41 -13.96
C VAL A 604 -19.56 -12.26 -14.85
N LEU A 605 -18.66 -11.38 -15.29
CA LEU A 605 -18.99 -10.24 -16.15
C LEU A 605 -19.55 -10.68 -17.51
N LEU A 606 -18.98 -11.72 -18.13
CA LEU A 606 -19.49 -12.27 -19.39
C LEU A 606 -20.82 -13.01 -19.24
N SER A 607 -21.20 -13.41 -18.01
CA SER A 607 -22.49 -14.06 -17.75
C SER A 607 -23.67 -13.07 -17.62
N LEU A 608 -23.40 -11.78 -17.38
CA LEU A 608 -24.43 -10.74 -17.20
C LEU A 608 -25.22 -10.40 -18.49
N PRO A 609 -24.62 -10.25 -19.68
CA PRO A 609 -25.34 -9.78 -20.87
C PRO A 609 -26.12 -10.86 -21.65
N SER A 610 -25.98 -12.15 -21.32
CA SER A 610 -26.67 -13.24 -22.04
C SER A 610 -27.85 -13.87 -21.28
N ARG A 611 -28.18 -13.42 -20.07
CA ARG A 611 -29.55 -13.58 -19.56
C ARG A 611 -30.45 -12.56 -20.25
N LYS A 612 -30.63 -12.72 -21.57
CA LYS A 612 -31.85 -12.25 -22.21
C LYS A 612 -32.97 -12.81 -21.35
N VAL A 613 -33.82 -11.90 -20.91
CA VAL A 613 -35.09 -12.10 -20.25
C VAL A 613 -35.93 -13.04 -21.12
N HIS A 614 -35.63 -14.34 -21.11
CA HIS A 614 -36.66 -15.36 -21.20
C HIS A 614 -37.36 -15.35 -19.85
N GLN A 615 -38.06 -14.25 -19.60
CA GLN A 615 -39.30 -14.26 -18.85
C GLN A 615 -40.17 -15.25 -19.62
N LYS A 616 -40.02 -16.54 -19.31
CA LYS A 616 -41.12 -17.47 -19.48
C LYS A 616 -42.22 -16.85 -18.65
N VAL A 617 -43.10 -16.12 -19.32
CA VAL A 617 -44.43 -15.79 -18.81
C VAL A 617 -44.94 -17.10 -18.24
N PHE A 618 -44.96 -17.19 -16.92
CA PHE A 618 -45.68 -18.24 -16.23
C PHE A 618 -47.14 -17.94 -16.57
N VAL A 619 -47.60 -18.48 -17.70
CA VAL A 619 -49.02 -18.59 -17.99
C VAL A 619 -49.54 -19.57 -16.94
N ILE A 620 -50.01 -19.02 -15.83
CA ILE A 620 -50.87 -19.72 -14.89
C ILE A 620 -52.08 -20.10 -15.73
N ARG A 621 -52.17 -21.37 -16.14
CA ARG A 621 -53.40 -21.88 -16.73
C ARG A 621 -54.45 -21.94 -15.63
N PRO A 622 -55.71 -21.54 -15.94
CA PRO A 622 -56.80 -21.40 -14.98
C PRO A 622 -57.17 -22.72 -14.30
#